data_AF-A0A367LX33-F1
#
_entry.id   AF-A0A367LX33-F1
#
_cell.length_a   1.000
_cell.length_b   1.000
_cell.length_c   1.000
_cell.angle_alpha   90.00
_cell.angle_beta   90.00
_cell.angle_gamma   90.00
#
_symmetry.space_group_name_H-M   'P 1'
#
loop_
_entity.id
_entity.type
_entity.pdbx_description
1 polymer ?
#
loop_
_entity_poly.entity_id
_entity_poly.type
_entity_poly.pdbx_seq_one_letter_code
_entity_poly.pdbx_strand_id
1 'polypeptide(L)'
;NLHYYFGNKLGLYTAVLSNILELWDSTFNTLGVDDDPAEALARYIRAKMEFSRRYPLASRIFAMEIISGGECLTAHFNQDYRSWFRGRAAVFEAWIAAGRMDPVDPVHLIFLLWGSTQHYADFASQIGLVTG
;
A
#
# COMPACT_ATOMS: atom_id res chain seq x y z
N ASN A 1 11.94 9.66 26.16
CA ASN A 1 10.92 9.41 27.20
C ASN A 1 9.59 9.17 26.49
N LEU A 2 9.27 7.90 26.19
CA LEU A 2 8.19 7.48 25.27
C LEU A 2 6.78 7.92 25.74
N HIS A 3 6.59 8.00 27.06
CA HIS A 3 5.34 8.42 27.69
C HIS A 3 4.97 9.89 27.44
N TYR A 4 5.96 10.75 27.19
CA TYR A 4 5.73 12.19 27.04
C TYR A 4 5.10 12.54 25.69
N TYR A 5 5.25 11.69 24.67
CA TYR A 5 4.76 11.95 23.31
C TYR A 5 3.49 11.16 22.94
N PHE A 6 3.21 10.02 23.57
CA PHE A 6 2.15 9.11 23.08
C PHE A 6 1.07 8.75 24.09
N GLY A 7 1.14 9.19 25.35
CA GLY A 7 0.08 9.03 26.37
C GLY A 7 -0.21 7.59 26.82
N ASN A 8 -0.35 6.63 25.90
CA ASN A 8 -0.56 5.20 26.10
C ASN A 8 -0.10 4.36 24.88
N LYS A 9 -0.10 3.03 25.01
CA LYS A 9 0.33 2.09 23.96
C LYS A 9 -0.50 2.21 22.66
N LEU A 10 -1.77 2.59 22.78
CA LEU A 10 -2.69 2.75 21.65
C LEU A 10 -2.32 3.98 20.81
N GLY A 11 -2.01 5.12 21.45
CA GLY A 11 -1.59 6.34 20.76
C GLY A 11 -0.29 6.16 19.97
N LEU A 12 0.67 5.41 20.51
CA LEU A 12 1.89 5.05 19.79
C LEU A 12 1.59 4.16 18.58
N TYR A 13 0.71 3.17 18.75
CA TYR A 13 0.33 2.26 17.67
C TYR A 13 -0.38 2.96 16.52
N THR A 14 -1.31 3.87 16.83
CA THR A 14 -1.95 4.73 15.83
C THR A 14 -0.93 5.58 15.09
N ALA A 15 0.00 6.24 15.80
CA ALA A 15 1.03 7.05 15.16
C ALA A 15 1.96 6.24 14.25
N VAL A 16 2.27 5.00 14.61
CA VAL A 16 3.02 4.08 13.74
C VAL A 16 2.22 3.78 12.47
N LEU A 17 0.93 3.47 12.58
CA LEU A 17 0.07 3.23 11.42
C LEU A 17 -0.04 4.48 10.51
N SER A 18 -0.22 5.67 11.08
CA SER A 18 -0.26 6.93 10.31
C SER A 18 1.03 7.15 9.54
N ASN A 19 2.19 6.96 10.18
CA ASN A 19 3.49 7.09 9.52
C ASN A 19 3.69 6.05 8.39
N ILE A 20 3.16 4.82 8.56
CA ILE A 20 3.17 3.80 7.50
C ILE A 20 2.35 4.26 6.29
N LEU A 21 1.16 4.84 6.53
CA LEU A 21 0.29 5.38 5.48
C LEU A 21 0.94 6.56 4.75
N GLU A 22 1.56 7.50 5.47
CA GLU A 22 2.29 8.63 4.87
C GLU A 22 3.48 8.17 4.01
N LEU A 23 4.21 7.15 4.47
CA LEU A 23 5.32 6.57 3.73
C LEU A 23 4.83 5.87 2.44
N TRP A 24 3.63 5.28 2.47
CA TRP A 24 2.97 4.77 1.27
C TRP A 24 2.54 5.88 0.33
N ASP A 25 1.87 6.91 0.82
CA ASP A 25 1.40 8.03 -0.01
C ASP A 25 2.55 8.71 -0.75
N SER A 26 3.65 8.98 -0.07
CA SER A 26 4.86 9.57 -0.68
C SER A 26 5.50 8.67 -1.74
N THR A 27 5.41 7.35 -1.58
CA THR A 27 5.96 6.38 -2.54
C THR A 27 5.03 6.18 -3.76
N PHE A 28 3.71 6.33 -3.57
CA PHE A 28 2.72 5.96 -4.59
C PHE A 28 2.13 7.11 -5.39
N ASN A 29 2.33 8.37 -5.00
CA ASN A 29 1.82 9.58 -5.67
C ASN A 29 2.35 9.90 -7.08
N THR A 30 2.95 8.92 -7.78
CA THR A 30 3.66 9.18 -9.06
C THR A 30 2.98 8.61 -10.30
N LEU A 31 1.73 8.15 -10.22
CA LEU A 31 0.97 7.71 -11.39
C LEU A 31 0.11 8.86 -11.93
N GLY A 32 0.31 9.24 -13.18
CA GLY A 32 -0.49 10.22 -13.92
C GLY A 32 -1.16 9.62 -15.16
N VAL A 33 -2.28 10.21 -15.58
CA VAL A 33 -3.03 9.77 -16.78
C VAL A 33 -2.20 9.84 -18.06
N ASP A 34 -1.23 10.76 -18.11
CA ASP A 34 -0.37 10.97 -19.28
C ASP A 34 0.83 10.02 -19.32
N ASP A 35 1.13 9.31 -18.23
CA ASP A 35 2.25 8.35 -18.19
C ASP A 35 2.01 7.18 -19.15
N ASP A 36 3.10 6.54 -19.62
CA ASP A 36 3.02 5.23 -20.25
C ASP A 36 2.65 4.13 -19.23
N PRO A 37 1.57 3.35 -19.45
CA PRO A 37 1.12 2.35 -18.48
C PRO A 37 2.19 1.32 -18.14
N ALA A 38 2.96 0.84 -19.11
CA ALA A 38 3.96 -0.19 -18.88
C ALA A 38 5.12 0.35 -18.03
N GLU A 39 5.63 1.53 -18.37
CA GLU A 39 6.70 2.18 -17.60
C GLU A 39 6.24 2.58 -16.19
N ALA A 40 5.03 3.12 -16.08
CA ALA A 40 4.45 3.56 -14.82
C ALA A 40 4.21 2.38 -13.87
N LEU A 41 3.62 1.28 -14.37
CA LEU A 41 3.42 0.05 -13.60
C LEU A 41 4.75 -0.59 -13.20
N ALA A 42 5.75 -0.64 -14.09
CA ALA A 42 7.06 -1.16 -13.76
C ALA A 42 7.74 -0.33 -12.65
N ARG A 43 7.66 1.01 -12.72
CA ARG A 43 8.15 1.91 -11.66
C ARG A 43 7.40 1.68 -10.34
N TYR A 44 6.08 1.57 -10.40
CA TYR A 44 5.23 1.33 -9.24
C TYR A 44 5.57 0.01 -8.54
N ILE A 45 5.65 -1.09 -9.30
CA ILE A 45 6.00 -2.43 -8.79
C ILE A 45 7.38 -2.41 -8.13
N ARG A 46 8.40 -1.82 -8.77
CA ARG A 46 9.74 -1.70 -8.19
C ARG A 46 9.73 -0.93 -6.88
N ALA A 47 9.02 0.19 -6.82
CA ALA A 47 8.89 0.98 -5.59
C ALA A 47 8.19 0.20 -4.47
N LYS A 48 7.10 -0.52 -4.80
CA LYS A 48 6.39 -1.41 -3.88
C LYS A 48 7.27 -2.53 -3.34
N MET A 49 8.02 -3.22 -4.21
CA MET A 49 8.94 -4.28 -3.81
C MET A 49 10.07 -3.75 -2.93
N GLU A 50 10.63 -2.59 -3.27
CA GLU A 50 11.68 -1.96 -2.48
C GLU A 50 11.17 -1.53 -1.10
N PHE A 51 9.92 -1.07 -1.02
CA PHE A 51 9.26 -0.82 0.26
C PHE A 51 9.17 -2.10 1.10
N SER A 52 8.66 -3.20 0.53
CA SER A 52 8.57 -4.49 1.23
C SER A 52 9.94 -4.95 1.75
N ARG A 53 11.00 -4.71 0.98
CA ARG A 53 12.38 -5.04 1.34
C ARG A 53 12.94 -4.15 2.46
N ARG A 54 12.74 -2.82 2.38
CA ARG A 54 13.30 -1.85 3.33
C ARG A 54 12.51 -1.76 4.64
N TYR A 55 11.19 -1.90 4.57
CA TYR A 55 10.28 -1.69 5.68
C TYR A 55 9.36 -2.91 5.93
N PRO A 56 9.91 -4.13 6.10
CA PRO A 56 9.09 -5.34 6.24
C PRO A 56 8.26 -5.36 7.53
N LEU A 57 8.72 -4.67 8.58
CA LEU A 57 7.96 -4.51 9.83
C LEU A 57 6.73 -3.61 9.63
N ALA A 58 6.83 -2.56 8.82
CA ALA A 58 5.71 -1.69 8.51
C ALA A 58 4.60 -2.46 7.78
N SER A 59 4.97 -3.26 6.76
CA SER A 59 4.02 -4.11 6.04
C SER A 59 3.30 -5.08 6.99
N ARG A 60 4.05 -5.77 7.86
CA ARG A 60 3.48 -6.72 8.82
C ARG A 60 2.57 -6.08 9.86
N ILE A 61 2.93 -4.92 10.40
CA ILE A 61 2.08 -4.18 11.35
C ILE A 61 0.76 -3.81 10.69
N PHE A 62 0.81 -3.29 9.46
CA PHE A 62 -0.40 -2.97 8.71
C PHE A 62 -1.26 -4.22 8.44
N ALA A 63 -0.65 -5.33 8.00
CA ALA A 63 -1.34 -6.59 7.76
C ALA A 63 -1.99 -7.14 9.04
N MET A 64 -1.28 -7.12 10.17
CA MET A 64 -1.81 -7.56 11.46
C MET A 64 -3.00 -6.72 11.92
N GLU A 65 -2.96 -5.41 11.69
CA GLU A 65 -4.08 -4.53 12.01
C GLU A 65 -5.33 -4.87 11.20
N ILE A 66 -5.18 -5.09 9.89
CA ILE A 66 -6.27 -5.52 9.00
C ILE A 66 -6.83 -6.87 9.46
N ILE A 67 -5.96 -7.85 9.76
CA ILE A 67 -6.37 -9.19 10.23
C ILE A 67 -7.10 -9.10 11.58
N SER A 68 -6.73 -8.16 12.44
CA SER A 68 -7.34 -7.95 13.76
C SER A 68 -8.69 -7.21 13.70
N GLY A 69 -9.21 -6.92 12.51
CA GLY A 69 -10.49 -6.24 12.31
C GLY A 69 -10.37 -4.75 12.01
N GLY A 70 -9.14 -4.19 12.01
CA GLY A 70 -8.85 -2.84 11.55
C GLY A 70 -9.51 -1.74 12.38
N GLU A 71 -9.67 -1.91 13.70
CA GLU A 71 -10.31 -0.90 14.55
C GLU A 71 -9.56 0.44 14.56
N CYS A 72 -8.22 0.41 14.68
CA CYS A 72 -7.41 1.63 14.65
C CYS A 72 -7.35 2.21 13.24
N LEU A 73 -7.34 1.35 12.22
CA LEU A 73 -7.41 1.77 10.83
C LEU A 73 -8.76 2.38 10.49
N THR A 74 -9.89 1.88 11.00
CA THR A 74 -11.23 2.40 10.70
C THR A 74 -11.42 3.81 11.25
N ALA A 75 -10.82 4.11 12.41
CA ALA A 75 -10.78 5.46 12.96
C ALA A 75 -9.92 6.45 12.14
N HIS A 76 -9.01 5.94 11.30
CA HIS A 76 -8.10 6.71 10.44
C HIS A 76 -8.53 6.72 8.95
N PHE A 77 -9.12 5.63 8.47
CA PHE A 77 -9.65 5.45 7.11
C PHE A 77 -11.02 6.10 7.02
N ASN A 78 -11.00 7.43 6.97
CA ASN A 78 -12.16 8.25 6.66
C ASN A 78 -12.41 8.31 5.14
N GLN A 79 -13.30 9.24 4.71
CA GLN A 79 -13.62 9.50 3.31
C GLN A 79 -12.38 9.73 2.43
N ASP A 80 -11.28 10.21 3.01
CA ASP A 80 -10.04 10.55 2.30
C ASP A 80 -9.39 9.34 1.64
N TYR A 81 -9.34 8.18 2.32
CA TYR A 81 -8.71 6.98 1.76
C TYR A 81 -9.53 6.38 0.60
N ARG A 82 -10.86 6.38 0.72
CA ARG A 82 -11.73 5.95 -0.39
C ARG A 82 -11.57 6.86 -1.61
N SER A 83 -11.48 8.17 -1.39
CA SER A 83 -11.26 9.15 -2.45
C SER A 83 -9.89 8.99 -3.10
N TRP A 84 -8.84 8.81 -2.29
CA TRP A 84 -7.49 8.51 -2.77
C TRP A 84 -7.44 7.23 -3.61
N PHE A 85 -8.07 6.14 -3.13
CA PHE A 85 -8.11 4.87 -3.84
C PHE A 85 -8.87 4.99 -5.18
N ARG A 86 -10.00 5.70 -5.20
CA ARG A 86 -10.74 5.98 -6.44
C ARG A 86 -9.90 6.81 -7.41
N GLY A 87 -9.15 7.79 -6.92
CA GLY A 87 -8.23 8.58 -7.74
C GLY A 87 -7.17 7.70 -8.42
N ARG A 88 -6.66 6.67 -7.73
CA ARG A 88 -5.76 5.68 -8.35
C ARG A 88 -6.47 4.86 -9.41
N ALA A 89 -7.62 4.28 -9.10
CA ALA A 89 -8.37 3.49 -10.06
C ALA A 89 -8.69 4.29 -11.34
N ALA A 90 -9.06 5.56 -11.20
CA ALA A 90 -9.37 6.45 -12.31
C ALA A 90 -8.22 6.63 -13.31
N VAL A 91 -6.95 6.57 -12.87
CA VAL A 91 -5.80 6.63 -13.79
C VAL A 91 -5.77 5.42 -14.73
N PHE A 92 -6.05 4.24 -14.20
CA PHE A 92 -6.09 3.00 -14.97
C PHE A 92 -7.31 2.99 -15.88
N GLU A 93 -8.47 3.45 -15.40
CA GLU A 93 -9.68 3.64 -16.22
C GLU A 93 -9.41 4.55 -17.42
N ALA A 94 -8.66 5.65 -17.22
CA ALA A 94 -8.28 6.56 -18.29
C ALA A 94 -7.37 5.89 -19.33
N TRP A 95 -6.38 5.10 -18.89
CA TRP A 95 -5.53 4.35 -19.81
C TRP A 95 -6.30 3.30 -20.62
N ILE A 96 -7.24 2.61 -19.98
CA ILE A 96 -8.13 1.63 -20.64
C ILE A 96 -9.01 2.34 -21.67
N ALA A 97 -9.66 3.45 -21.30
CA ALA A 97 -10.50 4.23 -22.20
C ALA A 97 -9.72 4.78 -23.40
N ALA A 98 -8.43 5.09 -23.23
CA ALA A 98 -7.53 5.51 -24.29
C ALA A 98 -6.97 4.34 -25.14
N GLY A 99 -7.33 3.09 -24.84
CA GLY A 99 -6.82 1.91 -25.53
C GLY A 99 -5.34 1.61 -25.29
N ARG A 100 -4.76 2.17 -24.22
CA ARG A 100 -3.34 2.03 -23.86
C ARG A 100 -3.07 0.86 -22.91
N MET A 101 -4.14 0.25 -22.39
CA MET A 101 -4.11 -0.85 -21.44
C MET A 101 -5.32 -1.77 -21.69
N ASP A 102 -5.14 -3.07 -21.45
CA ASP A 102 -6.22 -4.06 -21.55
C ASP A 102 -7.40 -3.73 -20.60
N PRO A 103 -8.66 -4.04 -20.98
CA PRO A 103 -9.85 -3.71 -20.21
C PRO A 103 -10.02 -4.65 -19.01
N VAL A 104 -9.20 -4.43 -17.97
CA VAL A 104 -9.25 -5.13 -16.69
C VAL A 104 -9.94 -4.25 -15.63
N ASP A 105 -10.40 -4.87 -14.54
CA ASP A 105 -10.91 -4.13 -13.37
C ASP A 105 -9.72 -3.48 -12.61
N PRO A 106 -9.65 -2.13 -12.54
CA PRO A 106 -8.56 -1.43 -11.86
C PRO A 106 -8.46 -1.72 -10.36
N VAL A 107 -9.60 -1.89 -9.68
CA VAL A 107 -9.65 -2.14 -8.24
C VAL A 107 -8.98 -3.47 -7.94
N HIS A 108 -9.35 -4.51 -8.69
CA HIS A 108 -8.76 -5.84 -8.51
C HIS A 108 -7.29 -5.88 -8.93
N LEU A 109 -6.90 -5.16 -9.98
CA LEU A 109 -5.48 -5.05 -10.34
C LEU A 109 -4.66 -4.39 -9.23
N ILE A 110 -5.14 -3.30 -8.63
CA ILE A 110 -4.47 -2.66 -7.49
C ILE A 110 -4.28 -3.66 -6.35
N PHE A 111 -5.32 -4.43 -6.00
CA PHE A 111 -5.20 -5.46 -4.96
C PHE A 111 -4.21 -6.57 -5.31
N LEU A 112 -4.14 -7.00 -6.57
CA LEU A 112 -3.14 -7.98 -7.01
C LEU A 112 -1.72 -7.43 -6.89
N LEU A 113 -1.49 -6.18 -7.28
CA LEU A 113 -0.20 -5.51 -7.14
C LEU A 113 0.21 -5.39 -5.68
N TRP A 114 -0.72 -5.00 -4.80
CA TRP A 114 -0.45 -4.90 -3.36
C TRP A 114 -0.18 -6.25 -2.73
N GLY A 115 -1.06 -7.23 -2.98
CA GLY A 115 -0.93 -8.57 -2.42
C GLY A 115 0.38 -9.24 -2.85
N SER A 116 0.70 -9.22 -4.14
CA SER A 116 1.93 -9.82 -4.66
C SER A 116 3.20 -9.17 -4.13
N THR A 117 3.23 -7.85 -3.98
CA THR A 117 4.42 -7.13 -3.53
C THR A 117 4.60 -7.14 -2.01
N GLN A 118 3.51 -7.05 -1.24
CA GLN A 118 3.54 -7.13 0.23
C GLN A 118 3.82 -8.54 0.72
N HIS A 119 3.47 -9.58 -0.06
CA HIS A 119 3.75 -10.96 0.27
C HIS A 119 5.24 -11.19 0.63
N TYR A 120 6.16 -10.51 -0.07
CA TYR A 120 7.60 -10.59 0.18
C TYR A 120 8.04 -10.06 1.55
N ALA A 121 7.24 -9.21 2.20
CA ALA A 121 7.45 -8.77 3.57
C ALA A 121 6.67 -9.61 4.57
N ASP A 122 5.39 -9.83 4.31
CA ASP A 122 4.45 -10.41 5.26
C ASP A 122 4.70 -11.91 5.47
N PHE A 123 5.12 -12.60 4.41
CA PHE A 123 5.39 -14.03 4.38
C PHE A 123 6.88 -14.32 4.20
N ALA A 124 7.76 -13.38 4.57
CA ALA A 124 9.21 -13.51 4.39
C ALA A 124 9.79 -14.81 4.99
N SER A 125 9.25 -15.28 6.12
CA SER A 125 9.65 -16.55 6.73
C SER A 125 9.30 -17.76 5.87
N GLN A 126 8.08 -17.79 5.30
CA GLN A 126 7.66 -18.84 4.37
C GLN A 126 8.50 -18.81 3.10
N ILE A 127 8.75 -17.62 2.54
CA ILE A 127 9.55 -17.46 1.33
C ILE A 127 10.97 -17.98 1.57
N GLY A 128 11.63 -17.56 2.65
CA GLY A 128 12.97 -18.03 2.99
C GLY A 128 13.07 -19.55 3.13
N LEU A 129 12.05 -20.19 3.69
CA LEU A 129 12.00 -21.67 3.79
C LEU A 129 11.92 -22.37 2.41
N VAL A 130 11.31 -21.73 1.42
CA VAL A 130 11.13 -22.31 0.07
C VAL A 130 12.26 -21.94 -0.88
N THR A 131 12.84 -20.74 -0.74
CA THR A 131 13.86 -20.23 -1.68
C THR A 131 15.29 -20.48 -1.24
N GLY A 132 15.53 -20.82 0.02
CA GLY A 132 16.88 -20.95 0.60
C GLY A 132 17.38 -19.63 1.16
#